data_AF-B5VLV5-F1
#
_entry.id   AF-B5VLV5-F1
#
_cell.length_a   1.000
_cell.length_b   1.000
_cell.length_c   1.000
_cell.angle_alpha   90.00
_cell.angle_beta   90.00
_cell.angle_gamma   90.00
#
_symmetry.space_group_name_H-M   'P 1'
#
loop_
_entity.id
_entity.type
_entity.pdbx_description
1 polymer ?
#
loop_
_entity_poly.entity_id
_entity_poly.type
_entity_poly.pdbx_seq_one_letter_code
_entity_poly.pdbx_strand_id
1 'polypeptide(L)'
;FESADVVATGSTWEDNAPLLTSYQNLWADNADAVSVAYSGTGALKTDFTRTGKRTRLGAFNDFLNSASRYYQNNWTDGPRQDSYDLFLGGFRPHTASIKSPFPDRRPVYIQLIPMIICAALTVLGATIFFPKDRFTSSKNLLYFAGASIVLALSTKFMFKNGIQFVNWPKLVDVGFLVVHQTHDKEQQFKGLKYAQSPKFSKPDPLKRD
;
A
#
# COMPACT_ATOMS: atom_id res chain seq x y z
N PHE A 1 -9.97 -35.27 -21.44
CA PHE A 1 -9.72 -35.58 -22.85
C PHE A 1 -9.73 -37.09 -23.10
N GLU A 2 -9.01 -37.89 -22.30
CA GLU A 2 -8.99 -39.36 -22.44
C GLU A 2 -10.35 -40.04 -22.17
N SER A 3 -11.08 -39.65 -21.11
CA SER A 3 -12.38 -40.25 -20.76
C SER A 3 -13.49 -40.05 -21.80
N ALA A 4 -13.27 -39.13 -22.75
CA ALA A 4 -14.19 -38.83 -23.85
C ALA A 4 -13.57 -39.17 -25.21
N ASP A 5 -12.48 -39.95 -25.21
CA ASP A 5 -11.75 -40.41 -26.41
C ASP A 5 -11.32 -39.29 -27.37
N VAL A 6 -11.05 -38.08 -26.85
CA VAL A 6 -10.59 -36.92 -27.64
C VAL A 6 -9.10 -37.00 -27.95
N VAL A 7 -8.32 -37.64 -27.08
CA VAL A 7 -6.87 -37.89 -27.23
C VAL A 7 -6.56 -39.33 -26.82
N ALA A 8 -5.49 -39.90 -27.36
CA ALA A 8 -5.06 -41.26 -27.01
C ALA A 8 -4.60 -41.34 -25.55
N THR A 9 -4.81 -42.48 -24.90
CA THR A 9 -4.35 -42.72 -23.52
C THR A 9 -2.83 -42.58 -23.43
N GLY A 10 -2.35 -41.77 -22.48
CA GLY A 10 -0.92 -41.52 -22.27
C GLY A 10 -0.30 -40.51 -23.24
N SER A 11 -1.12 -39.83 -24.06
CA SER A 11 -0.68 -38.69 -24.85
C SER A 11 -0.75 -37.38 -24.04
N THR A 12 0.08 -36.41 -24.42
CA THR A 12 0.16 -35.09 -23.77
C THR A 12 -0.68 -34.09 -24.55
N TRP A 13 -1.76 -33.57 -23.95
CA TRP A 13 -2.64 -32.61 -24.64
C TRP A 13 -1.96 -31.24 -24.83
N GLU A 14 -0.98 -30.93 -23.98
CA GLU A 14 -0.18 -29.71 -24.00
C GLU A 14 0.68 -29.58 -25.27
N ASP A 15 0.93 -30.66 -25.99
CA ASP A 15 1.65 -30.64 -27.28
C ASP A 15 0.87 -29.86 -28.36
N ASN A 16 -0.45 -29.70 -28.18
CA ASN A 16 -1.25 -28.81 -29.00
C ASN A 16 -1.00 -27.33 -28.60
N ALA A 17 -0.04 -26.69 -29.26
CA ALA A 17 0.39 -25.32 -28.92
C ALA A 17 -0.75 -24.25 -28.92
N PRO A 18 -1.70 -24.24 -29.88
CA PRO A 18 -2.83 -23.31 -29.83
C PRO A 18 -3.75 -23.52 -28.61
N LEU A 19 -4.04 -24.79 -28.28
CA LEU A 19 -4.85 -25.13 -27.10
C LEU A 19 -4.13 -24.75 -25.81
N LEU A 20 -2.84 -25.06 -25.70
CA LEU A 20 -2.03 -24.70 -24.54
C LEU A 20 -1.97 -23.18 -24.34
N THR A 21 -1.76 -22.41 -25.41
CA THR A 21 -1.75 -20.94 -25.35
C THR A 21 -3.10 -20.39 -24.88
N SER A 22 -4.20 -20.95 -25.35
CA SER A 22 -5.55 -20.56 -24.94
C SER A 22 -5.79 -20.87 -23.46
N TYR A 23 -5.38 -22.05 -23.01
CA TYR A 23 -5.48 -22.47 -21.60
C TYR A 23 -4.64 -21.58 -20.67
N GLN A 24 -3.40 -21.29 -21.05
CA GLN A 24 -2.50 -20.40 -20.31
C GLN A 24 -3.06 -18.99 -20.18
N ASN A 25 -3.60 -18.44 -21.28
CA ASN A 25 -4.24 -17.13 -21.25
C ASN A 25 -5.48 -17.09 -20.38
N LEU A 26 -6.33 -18.11 -20.45
CA LEU A 26 -7.52 -18.25 -19.61
C LEU A 26 -7.16 -18.20 -18.12
N TRP A 27 -6.15 -18.96 -17.70
CA TRP A 27 -5.72 -19.00 -16.30
C TRP A 27 -5.05 -17.71 -15.84
N ALA A 28 -4.29 -17.06 -16.72
CA ALA A 28 -3.71 -15.76 -16.41
C ALA A 28 -4.78 -14.67 -16.27
N ASP A 29 -5.81 -14.66 -17.13
CA ASP A 29 -6.96 -13.74 -17.03
C ASP A 29 -7.76 -13.98 -15.75
N ASN A 30 -7.98 -15.25 -15.39
CA ASN A 30 -8.62 -15.61 -14.12
C ASN A 30 -7.83 -15.08 -12.92
N ALA A 31 -6.50 -15.26 -12.92
CA ALA A 31 -5.65 -14.73 -11.86
C ALA A 31 -5.72 -13.21 -11.74
N ASP A 32 -5.73 -12.50 -12.89
CA ASP A 32 -5.89 -11.05 -12.93
C ASP A 32 -7.23 -10.62 -12.33
N ALA A 33 -8.34 -11.28 -12.70
CA ALA A 33 -9.67 -10.97 -12.18
C ALA A 33 -9.78 -11.18 -10.66
N VAL A 34 -9.29 -12.31 -10.16
CA VAL A 34 -9.30 -12.61 -8.71
C VAL A 34 -8.42 -11.62 -7.94
N SER A 35 -7.27 -11.24 -8.51
CA SER A 35 -6.34 -10.30 -7.89
C SER A 35 -6.94 -8.92 -7.65
N VAL A 36 -7.78 -8.44 -8.56
CA VAL A 36 -8.46 -7.14 -8.45
C VAL A 36 -9.38 -7.10 -7.22
N ALA A 37 -10.02 -8.21 -6.87
CA ALA A 37 -10.98 -8.25 -5.76
C ALA A 37 -10.35 -7.91 -4.40
N TYR A 38 -9.13 -8.38 -4.13
CA TYR A 38 -8.46 -8.14 -2.84
C TYR A 38 -7.37 -7.07 -2.91
N SER A 39 -6.56 -7.05 -3.96
CA SER A 39 -5.41 -6.14 -4.08
C SER A 39 -5.67 -4.90 -4.93
N GLY A 40 -6.83 -4.87 -5.62
CA GLY A 40 -7.22 -3.78 -6.52
C GLY A 40 -6.30 -3.59 -7.73
N THR A 41 -5.49 -4.59 -8.06
CA THR A 41 -4.65 -4.63 -9.28
C THR A 41 -4.70 -6.00 -9.93
N GLY A 42 -4.21 -6.11 -11.16
CA GLY A 42 -3.92 -7.40 -11.78
C GLY A 42 -2.91 -8.23 -10.97
N ALA A 43 -2.79 -9.50 -11.33
CA ALA A 43 -1.87 -10.44 -10.71
C ALA A 43 -0.42 -10.10 -11.08
N LEU A 44 0.51 -10.55 -10.24
CA LEU A 44 1.94 -10.47 -10.53
C LEU A 44 2.38 -11.71 -11.29
N LYS A 45 3.43 -11.57 -12.11
CA LYS A 45 4.06 -12.67 -12.86
C LYS A 45 3.10 -13.40 -13.81
N THR A 46 2.05 -12.76 -14.30
CA THR A 46 1.13 -13.36 -15.27
C THR A 46 1.81 -13.74 -16.59
N ASP A 47 2.93 -13.08 -16.91
CA ASP A 47 3.75 -13.41 -18.07
C ASP A 47 4.36 -14.82 -18.02
N PHE A 48 4.70 -15.32 -16.82
CA PHE A 48 5.12 -16.71 -16.64
C PHE A 48 3.99 -17.67 -16.97
N THR A 49 2.76 -17.40 -16.52
CA THR A 49 1.60 -18.25 -16.83
C THR A 49 1.30 -18.23 -18.33
N ARG A 50 1.39 -17.06 -18.98
CA ARG A 50 1.08 -16.89 -20.41
C ARG A 50 2.13 -17.44 -21.36
N THR A 51 3.41 -17.39 -20.99
CA THR A 51 4.51 -17.66 -21.92
C THR A 51 5.49 -18.72 -21.45
N GLY A 52 5.32 -19.22 -20.23
CA GLY A 52 6.25 -20.14 -19.57
C GLY A 52 7.59 -19.51 -19.15
N LYS A 53 7.83 -18.23 -19.45
CA LYS A 53 9.11 -17.55 -19.16
C LYS A 53 8.91 -16.13 -18.64
N ARG A 54 9.93 -15.62 -17.94
CA ARG A 54 9.96 -14.22 -17.50
C ARG A 54 10.25 -13.28 -18.66
N THR A 55 9.46 -12.22 -18.78
CA THR A 55 9.66 -11.13 -19.74
C THR A 55 10.05 -9.83 -19.04
N ARG A 56 10.80 -8.96 -19.74
CA ARG A 56 11.16 -7.63 -19.21
C ARG A 56 9.94 -6.73 -19.06
N LEU A 57 8.98 -6.83 -19.99
CA LEU A 57 7.72 -6.10 -19.93
C LEU A 57 6.86 -6.57 -18.74
N GLY A 58 6.76 -7.89 -18.51
CA GLY A 58 6.10 -8.45 -17.33
C GLY A 58 6.75 -8.00 -16.02
N ALA A 59 8.09 -7.88 -15.98
CA ALA A 59 8.78 -7.32 -14.83
C ALA A 59 8.44 -5.85 -14.56
N PHE A 60 8.28 -5.05 -15.61
CA PHE A 60 7.85 -3.66 -15.46
C PHE A 60 6.37 -3.57 -15.02
N ASN A 61 5.49 -4.38 -15.57
CA ASN A 61 4.09 -4.45 -15.14
C ASN A 61 3.97 -4.87 -13.67
N ASP A 62 4.78 -5.82 -13.22
CA ASP A 62 4.82 -6.23 -11.82
C ASP A 62 5.27 -5.10 -10.88
N PHE A 63 6.21 -4.26 -11.33
CA PHE A 63 6.61 -3.07 -10.57
C PHE A 63 5.44 -2.10 -10.43
N LEU A 64 4.72 -1.81 -11.53
CA LEU A 64 3.55 -0.93 -11.49
C LEU A 64 2.43 -1.49 -10.59
N ASN A 65 2.12 -2.77 -10.71
CA ASN A 65 1.15 -3.45 -9.86
C ASN A 65 1.58 -3.40 -8.39
N SER A 66 2.84 -3.68 -8.08
CA SER A 66 3.35 -3.64 -6.70
C SER A 66 3.30 -2.22 -6.11
N ALA A 67 3.66 -1.20 -6.89
CA ALA A 67 3.57 0.20 -6.47
C ALA A 67 2.11 0.61 -6.22
N SER A 68 1.18 0.20 -7.10
CA SER A 68 -0.25 0.45 -6.94
C SER A 68 -0.81 -0.26 -5.70
N ARG A 69 -0.49 -1.53 -5.47
CA ARG A 69 -0.86 -2.27 -4.26
C ARG A 69 -0.33 -1.60 -2.99
N TYR A 70 0.92 -1.12 -3.01
CA TYR A 70 1.48 -0.40 -1.88
C TYR A 70 0.70 0.88 -1.59
N TYR A 71 0.34 1.65 -2.62
CA TYR A 71 -0.50 2.84 -2.44
C TYR A 71 -1.88 2.49 -1.87
N GLN A 72 -2.57 1.52 -2.48
CA GLN A 72 -3.92 1.14 -2.09
C GLN A 72 -3.99 0.64 -0.64
N ASN A 73 -3.09 -0.30 -0.29
CA ASN A 73 -2.99 -0.86 1.06
C ASN A 73 -2.72 0.22 2.13
N ASN A 74 -1.98 1.28 1.80
CA ASN A 74 -1.64 2.30 2.78
C ASN A 74 -2.67 3.44 2.88
N TRP A 75 -3.38 3.79 1.80
CA TRP A 75 -4.22 5.00 1.78
C TRP A 75 -5.71 4.77 1.51
N THR A 76 -6.08 3.74 0.76
CA THR A 76 -7.47 3.53 0.32
C THR A 76 -8.16 2.38 1.06
N ASP A 77 -7.39 1.41 1.55
CA ASP A 77 -7.93 0.18 2.11
C ASP A 77 -8.70 0.37 3.42
N GLY A 78 -8.25 1.24 4.33
CA GLY A 78 -9.01 1.52 5.55
C GLY A 78 -10.43 2.04 5.29
N PRO A 79 -10.61 3.13 4.52
CA PRO A 79 -11.93 3.60 4.13
C PRO A 79 -12.77 2.58 3.35
N ARG A 80 -12.12 1.75 2.52
CA ARG A 80 -12.79 0.65 1.80
C ARG A 80 -13.34 -0.39 2.78
N GLN A 81 -12.55 -0.78 3.78
CA GLN A 81 -12.98 -1.69 4.84
C GLN A 81 -14.11 -1.08 5.70
N ASP A 82 -13.99 0.19 6.09
CA ASP A 82 -15.03 0.90 6.83
C ASP A 82 -16.36 0.91 6.04
N SER A 83 -16.29 1.01 4.71
CA SER A 83 -17.48 0.93 3.84
C SER A 83 -18.11 -0.46 3.91
N TYR A 84 -17.32 -1.53 3.82
CA TYR A 84 -17.83 -2.89 3.96
C TYR A 84 -18.45 -3.14 5.34
N ASP A 85 -17.80 -2.68 6.40
CA ASP A 85 -18.31 -2.84 7.77
C ASP A 85 -19.65 -2.12 7.96
N LEU A 86 -19.84 -0.97 7.31
CA LEU A 86 -21.11 -0.26 7.33
C LEU A 86 -22.20 -0.99 6.53
N PHE A 87 -21.91 -1.43 5.30
CA PHE A 87 -22.89 -2.10 4.44
C PHE A 87 -23.30 -3.49 4.95
N LEU A 88 -22.35 -4.24 5.51
CA LEU A 88 -22.60 -5.57 6.05
C LEU A 88 -23.11 -5.53 7.51
N GLY A 89 -23.21 -4.34 8.10
CA GLY A 89 -23.71 -4.14 9.46
C GLY A 89 -22.75 -4.55 10.57
N GLY A 90 -21.46 -4.71 10.26
CA GLY A 90 -20.37 -4.89 11.24
C GLY A 90 -20.19 -3.66 12.14
N PHE A 91 -20.51 -2.47 11.65
CA PHE A 91 -20.61 -1.26 12.45
C PHE A 91 -22.01 -0.63 12.36
N ARG A 92 -22.59 -0.27 13.51
CA ARG A 92 -23.91 0.34 13.61
C ARG A 92 -23.79 1.72 14.28
N PRO A 93 -23.88 2.83 13.53
CA PRO A 93 -23.60 4.18 14.07
C PRO A 93 -24.40 4.54 15.32
N HIS A 94 -25.70 4.22 15.34
CA HIS A 94 -26.61 4.58 16.42
C HIS A 94 -26.36 3.83 17.73
N THR A 95 -25.71 2.66 17.70
CA THR A 95 -25.46 1.84 18.88
C THR A 95 -23.99 1.85 19.31
N ALA A 96 -23.07 2.05 18.37
CA ALA A 96 -21.65 1.81 18.59
C ALA A 96 -20.86 3.06 19.02
N SER A 97 -21.26 4.29 18.66
CA SER A 97 -20.53 5.49 19.09
C SER A 97 -21.36 6.76 19.10
N ILE A 98 -21.23 7.55 20.17
CA ILE A 98 -21.80 8.90 20.30
C ILE A 98 -20.93 9.95 19.60
N LYS A 99 -19.64 9.65 19.35
CA LYS A 99 -18.68 10.58 18.74
C LYS A 99 -18.15 10.03 17.41
N SER A 100 -18.04 10.89 16.41
CA SER A 100 -17.46 10.52 15.11
C SER A 100 -16.04 9.96 15.26
N PRO A 101 -15.72 8.79 14.66
CA PRO A 101 -14.39 8.18 14.73
C PRO A 101 -13.41 8.76 13.69
N PHE A 102 -13.89 9.55 12.73
CA PHE A 102 -13.09 10.03 11.59
C PHE A 102 -12.05 11.11 11.87
N PRO A 103 -12.23 12.04 12.84
CA PRO A 103 -11.23 13.07 13.13
C PRO A 103 -9.88 12.47 13.49
N ASP A 104 -8.81 13.00 12.90
CA ASP A 104 -7.46 12.58 13.23
C ASP A 104 -7.04 13.11 14.60
N ARG A 105 -6.84 12.20 15.55
CA ARG A 105 -6.42 12.52 16.92
C ARG A 105 -4.93 12.23 17.15
N ARG A 106 -4.15 11.97 16.11
CA ARG A 106 -2.69 11.84 16.24
C ARG A 106 -2.08 13.17 16.71
N PRO A 107 -0.96 13.16 17.44
CA PRO A 107 -0.23 14.38 17.76
C PRO A 107 0.08 15.23 16.52
N VAL A 108 -0.03 16.56 16.64
CA VAL A 108 0.14 17.53 15.53
C VAL A 108 1.45 17.32 14.76
N TYR A 109 2.54 17.01 15.46
CA TYR A 109 3.83 16.77 14.80
C TYR A 109 3.83 15.57 13.85
N ILE A 110 2.96 14.57 14.02
CA ILE A 110 2.79 13.46 13.07
C ILE A 110 1.97 13.95 11.87
N GLN A 111 0.88 14.68 12.13
CA GLN A 111 -0.01 15.18 11.08
C GLN A 111 0.69 16.15 10.11
N LEU A 112 1.67 16.91 10.61
CA LEU A 112 2.41 17.90 9.82
C LEU A 112 3.49 17.31 8.91
N ILE A 113 3.97 16.07 9.15
CA ILE A 113 5.09 15.51 8.37
C ILE A 113 4.82 15.44 6.86
N PRO A 114 3.65 14.95 6.38
CA PRO A 114 3.36 14.95 4.95
C PRO A 114 3.34 16.37 4.36
N MET A 115 2.80 17.34 5.10
CA MET A 115 2.78 18.74 4.68
C MET A 115 4.19 19.34 4.60
N ILE A 116 5.06 18.99 5.54
CA ILE A 116 6.47 19.41 5.54
C ILE A 116 7.21 18.81 4.34
N ILE A 117 6.97 17.53 4.02
CA ILE A 117 7.55 16.87 2.84
C ILE A 117 7.09 17.57 1.56
N CYS A 118 5.79 17.85 1.42
CA CYS A 118 5.25 18.59 0.27
C CYS A 118 5.89 19.98 0.16
N ALA A 119 5.96 20.74 1.25
CA ALA A 119 6.59 22.06 1.25
C ALA A 119 8.08 22.00 0.87
N ALA A 120 8.83 21.01 1.38
CA ALA A 120 10.24 20.81 1.02
C ALA A 120 10.41 20.48 -0.46
N LEU A 121 9.56 19.61 -1.02
CA LEU A 121 9.55 19.30 -2.45
C LEU A 121 9.20 20.52 -3.31
N THR A 122 8.24 21.34 -2.88
CA THR A 122 7.88 22.59 -3.55
C THR A 122 9.06 23.56 -3.57
N VAL A 123 9.77 23.73 -2.45
CA VAL A 123 10.96 24.59 -2.38
C VAL A 123 12.07 24.04 -3.28
N LEU A 124 12.33 22.73 -3.26
CA LEU A 124 13.32 22.11 -4.15
C LEU A 124 12.98 22.34 -5.62
N GLY A 125 11.74 22.04 -6.01
CA GLY A 125 11.25 22.30 -7.36
C GLY A 125 11.38 23.78 -7.75
N ALA A 126 10.95 24.69 -6.89
CA ALA A 126 11.05 26.13 -7.13
C ALA A 126 12.50 26.59 -7.31
N THR A 127 13.44 26.06 -6.50
CA THR A 127 14.87 26.41 -6.65
C THR A 127 15.50 25.86 -7.94
N ILE A 128 15.01 24.73 -8.46
CA ILE A 128 15.49 24.14 -9.71
C ILE A 128 14.90 24.88 -10.93
N PHE A 129 13.59 25.10 -10.94
CA PHE A 129 12.87 25.63 -12.10
C PHE A 129 12.81 27.17 -12.14
N PHE A 130 12.84 27.83 -10.99
CA PHE A 130 12.73 29.29 -10.87
C PHE A 130 13.83 29.88 -9.96
N PRO A 131 15.12 29.59 -10.19
CA PRO A 131 16.20 30.17 -9.39
C PRO A 131 16.27 31.69 -9.63
N LYS A 132 16.42 32.47 -8.55
CA LYS A 132 16.76 33.89 -8.70
C LYS A 132 18.20 34.01 -9.19
N ASP A 133 18.40 34.66 -10.33
CA ASP A 133 19.68 34.81 -11.04
C ASP A 133 20.25 33.48 -11.58
N ARG A 134 20.99 32.74 -10.74
CA ARG A 134 21.63 31.48 -11.10
C ARG A 134 21.36 30.44 -10.01
N PHE A 135 21.17 29.19 -10.40
CA PHE A 135 21.02 28.08 -9.45
C PHE A 135 22.16 28.03 -8.43
N THR A 136 23.39 28.30 -8.87
CA THR A 136 24.61 28.27 -8.05
C THR A 136 24.79 29.48 -7.12
N SER A 137 23.85 30.43 -7.10
CA SER A 137 23.86 31.53 -6.13
C SER A 137 23.80 30.98 -4.70
N SER A 138 24.57 31.54 -3.77
CA SER A 138 24.67 31.08 -2.38
C SER A 138 23.29 30.98 -1.70
N LYS A 139 22.34 31.87 -2.03
CA LYS A 139 20.98 31.84 -1.50
C LYS A 139 20.17 30.65 -2.03
N ASN A 140 20.22 30.39 -3.34
CA ASN A 140 19.52 29.26 -3.95
C ASN A 140 20.11 27.93 -3.48
N LEU A 141 21.43 27.85 -3.35
CA LEU A 141 22.11 26.68 -2.80
C LEU A 141 21.74 26.46 -1.32
N LEU A 142 21.61 27.52 -0.52
CA LEU A 142 21.15 27.43 0.87
C LEU A 142 19.70 26.90 0.95
N TYR A 143 18.78 27.42 0.15
CA TYR A 143 17.40 26.93 0.10
C TYR A 143 17.33 25.48 -0.37
N PHE A 144 18.09 25.13 -1.41
CA PHE A 144 18.15 23.77 -1.93
C PHE A 144 18.71 22.79 -0.90
N ALA A 145 19.84 23.13 -0.25
CA ALA A 145 20.44 22.31 0.80
C ALA A 145 19.53 22.18 2.02
N GLY A 146 18.94 23.28 2.48
CA GLY A 146 18.00 23.29 3.60
C GLY A 146 16.76 22.43 3.32
N ALA A 147 16.13 22.60 2.16
CA ALA A 147 14.98 21.79 1.76
C ALA A 147 15.35 20.31 1.59
N SER A 148 16.54 20.00 1.07
CA SER A 148 17.05 18.63 0.97
C SER A 148 17.23 17.97 2.34
N ILE A 149 17.77 18.69 3.32
CA ILE A 149 17.92 18.20 4.70
C ILE A 149 16.56 17.96 5.34
N VAL A 150 15.64 18.93 5.24
CA VAL A 150 14.28 18.79 5.77
C VAL A 150 13.56 17.61 5.15
N LEU A 151 13.67 17.44 3.82
CA LEU A 151 13.10 16.30 3.11
C LEU A 151 13.68 14.98 3.63
N ALA A 152 15.00 14.88 3.77
CA ALA A 152 15.67 13.67 4.23
C ALA A 152 15.27 13.30 5.67
N LEU A 153 15.28 14.27 6.60
CA LEU A 153 14.90 14.04 7.99
C LEU A 153 13.42 13.68 8.14
N SER A 154 12.54 14.37 7.44
CA SER A 154 11.08 14.12 7.49
C SER A 154 10.75 12.76 6.88
N THR A 155 11.39 12.40 5.77
CA THR A 155 11.24 11.09 5.12
C THR A 155 11.76 9.96 6.01
N LYS A 156 12.94 10.15 6.63
CA LYS A 156 13.49 9.19 7.62
C LYS A 156 12.54 9.01 8.80
N PHE A 157 11.96 10.10 9.31
CA PHE A 157 10.98 10.04 10.39
C PHE A 157 9.72 9.28 9.97
N MET A 158 9.21 9.54 8.76
CA MET A 158 8.05 8.86 8.19
C MET A 158 8.28 7.36 8.06
N PHE A 159 9.42 6.93 7.50
CA PHE A 159 9.75 5.50 7.39
C PHE A 159 9.91 4.82 8.75
N LYS A 160 10.57 5.48 9.72
CA LYS A 160 10.72 4.94 11.08
C LYS A 160 9.37 4.78 11.78
N ASN A 161 8.40 5.63 11.48
CA ASN A 161 7.07 5.64 12.10
C ASN A 161 5.96 5.29 11.10
N GLY A 162 6.26 4.43 10.10
CA GLY A 162 5.38 4.19 8.95
C GLY A 162 3.95 3.80 9.33
N ILE A 163 3.77 3.04 10.41
CA ILE A 163 2.46 2.64 10.95
C ILE A 163 1.55 3.84 11.27
N GLN A 164 2.13 5.01 11.55
CA GLN A 164 1.38 6.23 11.83
C GLN A 164 0.83 6.88 10.57
N PHE A 165 1.32 6.54 9.37
CA PHE A 165 0.98 7.20 8.11
C PHE A 165 0.07 6.34 7.21
N VAL A 166 -0.32 5.17 7.69
CA VAL A 166 -1.34 4.33 7.08
C VAL A 166 -2.72 4.85 7.45
N ASN A 167 -3.62 4.87 6.48
CA ASN A 167 -5.03 5.17 6.67
C ASN A 167 -5.77 3.90 7.11
N TRP A 168 -5.65 3.58 8.39
CA TRP A 168 -6.28 2.41 9.01
C TRP A 168 -7.81 2.51 9.01
N PRO A 169 -8.54 1.37 8.97
CA PRO A 169 -9.98 1.36 9.23
C PRO A 169 -10.26 1.86 10.65
N LYS A 170 -11.40 2.52 10.82
CA LYS A 170 -11.75 3.27 12.04
C LYS A 170 -13.03 2.74 12.70
N LEU A 171 -13.80 1.89 12.04
CA LEU A 171 -15.09 1.42 12.54
C LEU A 171 -14.99 0.12 13.36
N VAL A 172 -14.22 -0.86 12.89
CA VAL A 172 -14.08 -2.18 13.52
C VAL A 172 -12.62 -2.46 13.88
N ASP A 173 -12.41 -3.15 14.99
CA ASP A 173 -11.07 -3.58 15.43
C ASP A 173 -10.51 -4.67 14.51
N VAL A 174 -9.28 -4.46 14.03
CA VAL A 174 -8.61 -5.39 13.11
C VAL A 174 -7.70 -6.41 13.82
N GLY A 175 -7.63 -6.41 15.15
CA GLY A 175 -6.89 -7.38 15.97
C GLY A 175 -5.36 -7.27 15.96
N PHE A 176 -4.76 -6.79 14.87
CA PHE A 176 -3.30 -6.64 14.72
C PHE A 176 -2.79 -5.21 14.96
N LEU A 177 -3.69 -4.24 15.16
CA LEU A 177 -3.40 -2.83 15.42
C LEU A 177 -3.91 -2.44 16.80
N VAL A 178 -3.08 -1.77 17.60
CA VAL A 178 -3.47 -1.23 18.91
C VAL A 178 -3.31 0.29 18.90
N VAL A 179 -4.29 0.98 19.48
CA VAL A 179 -4.30 2.43 19.62
C VAL A 179 -3.89 2.80 21.04
N HIS A 180 -2.68 3.35 21.20
CA HIS A 180 -2.20 3.88 22.47
C HIS A 180 -2.62 5.34 22.64
N GLN A 181 -3.25 5.64 23.78
CA GLN A 181 -3.50 7.01 24.20
C GLN A 181 -2.22 7.60 24.79
N THR A 182 -1.80 8.75 24.27
CA THR A 182 -0.66 9.50 24.81
C THR A 182 -1.17 10.54 25.79
N HIS A 183 -0.56 10.57 26.97
CA HIS A 183 -0.86 11.53 28.03
C HIS A 183 0.36 12.42 28.29
N ASP A 184 0.13 13.66 28.72
CA ASP A 184 1.19 14.54 29.19
C ASP A 184 1.63 14.18 30.62
N LYS A 185 2.68 14.83 31.13
CA LYS A 185 3.18 14.68 32.51
C LYS A 185 2.09 14.93 33.56
N GLU A 186 1.09 15.73 33.22
CA GLU A 186 -0.09 16.05 34.02
C GLU A 186 -1.29 15.10 33.76
N GLN A 187 -1.06 13.96 33.09
CA GLN A 187 -2.08 12.97 32.69
C GLN A 187 -3.14 13.47 31.70
N GLN A 188 -2.99 14.68 31.14
CA GLN A 188 -3.89 15.21 30.12
C GLN A 188 -3.73 14.49 28.79
N PHE A 189 -4.84 14.21 28.10
CA PHE A 189 -4.84 13.53 26.80
C PHE A 189 -4.17 14.39 25.71
N LYS A 190 -3.15 13.84 25.06
CA LYS A 190 -2.33 14.52 24.02
C LYS A 190 -2.58 14.00 22.60
N GLY A 191 -3.13 12.79 22.46
CA GLY A 191 -3.47 12.21 21.18
C GLY A 191 -3.32 10.69 21.12
N LEU A 192 -3.57 10.11 19.95
CA LEU A 192 -3.50 8.68 19.70
C LEU A 192 -2.24 8.32 18.89
N LYS A 193 -1.68 7.14 19.16
CA LYS A 193 -0.62 6.54 18.34
C LYS A 193 -0.95 5.09 18.02
N TYR A 194 -0.65 4.70 16.80
CA TYR A 194 -0.82 3.32 16.36
C TYR A 194 0.41 2.47 16.71
N ALA A 195 0.20 1.25 17.18
CA ALA A 195 1.26 0.27 17.37
C ALA A 195 0.79 -1.09 16.88
N GLN A 196 1.74 -1.97 16.58
CA GLN A 196 1.42 -3.36 16.29
C GLN A 196 0.96 -4.05 17.58
N SER A 197 -0.12 -4.82 17.47
CA SER A 197 -0.62 -5.62 18.59
C SER A 197 0.44 -6.60 19.06
N PRO A 198 0.71 -6.73 20.37
CA PRO A 198 1.63 -7.74 20.88
C PRO A 198 1.12 -9.17 20.66
N LYS A 199 -0.20 -9.32 20.43
CA LYS A 199 -0.82 -10.61 20.08
C LYS A 199 -0.57 -11.02 18.63
N PHE A 200 -0.14 -10.08 17.79
CA PHE A 200 0.15 -10.36 16.39
C PHE A 200 1.55 -10.96 16.27
N SER A 201 1.62 -12.24 15.91
CA SER A 201 2.85 -12.88 15.47
C SER A 201 2.95 -12.76 13.96
N LYS A 202 4.08 -12.25 13.46
CA LYS A 202 4.39 -12.35 12.03
C LYS A 202 4.59 -13.84 11.68
N PRO A 203 4.12 -14.29 10.51
CA PRO A 203 4.55 -15.57 9.95
C PRO A 203 6.07 -15.56 9.85
N ASP A 204 6.73 -16.65 10.25
CA ASP A 204 8.17 -16.78 10.16
C ASP A 204 8.58 -16.76 8.67
N PRO A 205 9.37 -15.77 8.21
CA PRO A 205 9.77 -15.68 6.80
C PRO A 205 10.62 -16.88 6.34
N LEU A 206 11.12 -17.71 7.25
CA LEU A 206 11.86 -18.94 6.96
C LEU A 206 10.98 -20.19 6.93
N LYS A 207 9.75 -20.14 7.42
CA LYS A 207 8.77 -21.21 7.20
C LYS A 207 8.27 -21.11 5.76
N ARG A 208 8.80 -21.98 4.91
CA ARG A 208 8.16 -22.31 3.63
C ARG A 208 7.01 -23.26 3.96
N ASP A 209 5.79 -22.80 3.72
CA ASP A 209 4.64 -23.71 3.55
C ASP A 209 4.81 -24.51 2.25
#